data_AF-A0A7S2G461-F1
#
_entry.id   AF-A0A7S2G461-F1
#
_cell.length_a   1.000
_cell.length_b   1.000
_cell.length_c   1.000
_cell.angle_alpha   90.00
_cell.angle_beta   90.00
_cell.angle_gamma   90.00
#
_symmetry.space_group_name_H-M   'P 1'
#
loop_
_entity.id
_entity.type
_entity.pdbx_description
1 polymer ?
#
loop_
_entity_poly.entity_id
_entity_poly.type
_entity_poly.pdbx_seq_one_letter_code
_entity_poly.pdbx_strand_id
1 'polypeptide(L)'
;QKYRDKSPWEFMRDYNEMVYNTAKGAGGEKGERMVKMWVDDVKIGSDTRPVGFHSFKCDLLLLRATKNIGIEAMKDSKDEEQRKKHAIRDKLMGSPPGWAMDCSPEQYEEWKSWCAGEFIMKDINADHVGIKSNRDALDAIWEFLKDKKAPDPKPR
;
A
#
# COMPACT_ATOMS: atom_id res chain seq x y z
N GLN A 1 -2.17 -22.74 2.40
CA GLN A 1 -1.66 -23.90 1.62
C GLN A 1 -2.00 -23.79 0.12
N LYS A 2 -3.28 -23.53 -0.25
CA LYS A 2 -3.78 -23.51 -1.66
C LYS A 2 -3.13 -22.54 -2.67
N TYR A 3 -2.31 -21.58 -2.23
CA TYR A 3 -1.65 -20.60 -3.12
C TYR A 3 -0.14 -20.82 -3.27
N ARG A 4 0.47 -21.70 -2.46
CA ARG A 4 1.91 -22.00 -2.55
C ARG A 4 2.27 -22.77 -3.82
N ASP A 5 1.32 -23.51 -4.36
CA ASP A 5 1.51 -24.38 -5.53
C ASP A 5 1.18 -23.68 -6.86
N LYS A 6 0.70 -22.42 -6.81
CA LYS A 6 0.38 -21.65 -8.01
C LYS A 6 1.64 -20.98 -8.58
N SER A 7 1.69 -20.84 -9.90
CA SER A 7 2.71 -19.98 -10.51
C SER A 7 2.51 -18.51 -10.08
N PRO A 8 3.57 -17.67 -10.08
CA PRO A 8 3.46 -16.24 -9.83
C PRO A 8 2.36 -15.54 -10.65
N TRP A 9 2.19 -15.95 -11.92
CA TRP A 9 1.18 -15.40 -12.81
C TRP A 9 -0.25 -15.80 -12.41
N GLU A 10 -0.49 -17.07 -12.07
CA GLU A 10 -1.80 -17.54 -11.60
C GLU A 10 -2.16 -16.93 -10.25
N PHE A 11 -1.17 -16.79 -9.36
CA PHE A 11 -1.36 -16.08 -8.09
C PHE A 11 -1.78 -14.63 -8.35
N MET A 12 -1.05 -13.91 -9.20
CA MET A 12 -1.36 -12.49 -9.47
C MET A 12 -2.71 -12.29 -10.19
N ARG A 13 -3.11 -13.21 -11.08
CA ARG A 13 -4.44 -13.18 -11.69
C ARG A 13 -5.54 -13.20 -10.63
N ASP A 14 -5.38 -14.04 -9.61
CA ASP A 14 -6.38 -14.26 -8.58
C ASP A 14 -6.32 -13.18 -7.47
N TYR A 15 -5.13 -12.68 -7.15
CA TYR A 15 -4.89 -11.70 -6.08
C TYR A 15 -5.07 -10.24 -6.54
N ASN A 16 -4.47 -9.87 -7.66
CA ASN A 16 -4.45 -8.50 -8.16
C ASN A 16 -4.50 -8.49 -9.70
N GLU A 17 -5.72 -8.67 -10.20
CA GLU A 17 -6.04 -8.79 -11.63
C GLU A 17 -5.56 -7.57 -12.45
N MET A 18 -5.60 -6.37 -11.87
CA MET A 18 -5.10 -5.15 -12.53
C MET A 18 -3.60 -5.28 -12.85
N VAL A 19 -2.81 -5.73 -11.87
CA VAL A 19 -1.37 -5.94 -12.07
C VAL A 19 -1.13 -7.08 -13.04
N TYR A 20 -1.88 -8.17 -12.94
CA TYR A 20 -1.80 -9.28 -13.90
C TYR A 20 -2.04 -8.81 -15.34
N ASN A 21 -3.12 -8.08 -15.60
CA ASN A 21 -3.46 -7.58 -16.93
C ASN A 21 -2.43 -6.57 -17.44
N THR A 22 -1.92 -5.70 -16.56
CA THR A 22 -0.87 -4.74 -16.91
C THR A 22 0.44 -5.44 -17.27
N ALA A 23 0.87 -6.42 -16.46
CA ALA A 23 2.08 -7.21 -16.71
C ALA A 23 1.95 -8.05 -17.99
N LYS A 24 0.78 -8.65 -18.21
CA LYS A 24 0.47 -9.40 -19.43
C LYS A 24 0.54 -8.52 -20.68
N GLY A 25 -0.02 -7.30 -20.60
CA GLY A 25 0.06 -6.32 -21.68
C GLY A 25 1.48 -5.83 -21.96
N ALA A 26 2.32 -5.74 -20.93
CA ALA A 26 3.73 -5.40 -21.09
C ALA A 26 4.54 -6.53 -21.76
N GLY A 27 4.25 -7.79 -21.42
CA GLY A 27 4.89 -8.98 -21.99
C GLY A 27 6.39 -9.11 -21.69
N GLY A 28 6.96 -10.27 -22.07
CA GLY A 28 8.40 -10.56 -21.98
C GLY A 28 9.00 -10.31 -20.59
N GLU A 29 10.29 -9.95 -20.55
CA GLU A 29 11.00 -9.67 -19.30
C GLU A 29 10.42 -8.53 -18.47
N LYS A 30 9.70 -7.60 -19.10
CA LYS A 30 9.06 -6.48 -18.39
C LYS A 30 7.87 -7.00 -17.58
N GLY A 31 7.01 -7.81 -18.19
CA GLY A 31 5.89 -8.46 -17.50
C GLY A 31 6.36 -9.36 -16.36
N GLU A 32 7.37 -10.19 -16.59
CA GLU A 32 7.95 -11.07 -15.56
C GLU A 32 8.49 -10.30 -14.36
N ARG A 33 9.20 -9.19 -14.59
CA ARG A 33 9.70 -8.32 -13.51
C ARG A 33 8.57 -7.71 -12.69
N MET A 34 7.48 -7.28 -13.33
CA MET A 34 6.32 -6.73 -12.63
C MET A 34 5.65 -7.77 -11.74
N VAL A 35 5.40 -8.98 -12.26
CA VAL A 35 4.81 -10.07 -11.48
C VAL A 35 5.71 -10.46 -10.30
N LYS A 36 7.01 -10.61 -10.55
CA LYS A 36 7.97 -10.95 -9.50
C LYS A 36 8.00 -9.91 -8.37
N MET A 37 8.03 -8.61 -8.71
CA MET A 37 8.03 -7.52 -7.73
C MET A 37 6.82 -7.62 -6.80
N TRP A 38 5.61 -7.78 -7.34
CA TRP A 38 4.39 -7.88 -6.53
C TRP A 38 4.32 -9.16 -5.71
N VAL A 39 4.76 -10.30 -6.26
CA VAL A 39 4.81 -11.55 -5.50
C VAL A 39 5.79 -11.46 -4.33
N ASP A 40 6.95 -10.82 -4.54
CA ASP A 40 7.92 -10.61 -3.47
C ASP A 40 7.40 -9.62 -2.41
N ASP A 41 6.65 -8.59 -2.81
CA ASP A 41 5.98 -7.66 -1.89
C ASP A 41 4.98 -8.40 -0.97
N VAL A 42 4.17 -9.32 -1.53
CA VAL A 42 3.27 -10.17 -0.73
C VAL A 42 4.04 -11.08 0.23
N LYS A 43 5.18 -11.63 -0.18
CA LYS A 43 6.03 -12.45 0.71
C LYS A 43 6.57 -11.61 1.87
N ILE A 44 6.95 -10.36 1.61
CA ILE A 44 7.38 -9.41 2.64
C ILE A 44 6.19 -9.05 3.55
N GLY A 45 4.99 -8.86 3.00
CA GLY A 45 3.78 -8.67 3.81
C GLY A 45 3.38 -9.88 4.67
N SER A 46 3.87 -11.07 4.32
CA SER A 46 3.68 -12.31 5.09
C SER A 46 4.79 -12.55 6.13
N ASP A 47 5.64 -11.56 6.35
CA ASP A 47 6.70 -11.60 7.33
C ASP A 47 6.15 -11.70 8.75
N THR A 48 6.69 -12.63 9.53
CA THR A 48 6.23 -12.93 10.89
C THR A 48 7.11 -12.28 11.97
N ARG A 49 8.05 -11.42 11.58
CA ARG A 49 8.87 -10.67 12.53
C ARG A 49 7.97 -9.76 13.39
N PRO A 50 8.35 -9.53 14.66
CA PRO A 50 7.53 -8.73 15.56
C PRO A 50 7.42 -7.28 15.09
N VAL A 51 6.31 -6.64 15.43
CA VAL A 51 6.09 -5.19 15.25
C VAL A 51 7.27 -4.41 15.84
N GLY A 52 7.81 -3.46 15.06
CA GLY A 52 8.98 -2.67 15.45
C GLY A 52 10.34 -3.36 15.24
N PHE A 53 10.39 -4.56 14.64
CA PHE A 53 11.66 -5.19 14.23
C PHE A 53 12.47 -4.28 13.31
N HIS A 54 11.78 -3.58 12.42
CA HIS A 54 12.32 -2.44 11.69
C HIS A 54 11.75 -1.16 12.31
N SER A 55 12.63 -0.23 12.68
CA SER A 55 12.22 1.09 13.17
C SER A 55 12.92 2.18 12.37
N PHE A 56 12.18 3.17 11.89
CA PHE A 56 12.71 4.37 11.28
C PHE A 56 13.34 5.26 12.35
N LYS A 57 14.64 5.55 12.21
CA LYS A 57 15.38 6.46 13.11
C LYS A 57 15.21 7.92 12.69
N CYS A 58 13.98 8.31 12.37
CA CYS A 58 13.63 9.66 11.94
C CYS A 58 12.17 9.96 12.27
N ASP A 59 11.78 11.22 12.12
CA ASP A 59 10.38 11.61 12.08
C ASP A 59 9.72 11.07 10.82
N LEU A 60 8.41 10.87 10.87
CA LEU A 60 7.62 10.30 9.79
C LEU A 60 6.35 11.11 9.55
N LEU A 61 6.13 11.48 8.29
CA LEU A 61 4.87 12.00 7.78
C LEU A 61 4.19 10.92 6.94
N LEU A 62 2.99 10.51 7.35
CA LEU A 62 2.15 9.58 6.61
C LEU A 62 0.99 10.34 5.95
N LEU A 63 0.86 10.22 4.64
CA LEU A 63 -0.24 10.82 3.87
C LEU A 63 -1.20 9.72 3.42
N ARG A 64 -2.43 9.72 3.94
CA ARG A 64 -3.45 8.69 3.66
C ARG A 64 -4.44 9.19 2.62
N ALA A 65 -4.52 8.51 1.48
CA ALA A 65 -5.45 8.83 0.40
C ALA A 65 -6.87 8.31 0.73
N THR A 66 -7.86 9.18 0.85
CA THR A 66 -9.21 8.79 1.31
C THR A 66 -10.23 8.54 0.20
N LYS A 67 -9.99 8.92 -1.07
CA LYS A 67 -10.98 8.67 -2.15
C LYS A 67 -11.08 7.21 -2.57
N ASN A 68 -10.10 6.38 -2.20
CA ASN A 68 -10.14 4.94 -2.46
C ASN A 68 -11.03 4.18 -1.48
N ILE A 69 -11.59 4.81 -0.46
CA ILE A 69 -12.48 4.17 0.53
C ILE A 69 -13.75 3.62 -0.13
N GLY A 70 -14.12 4.10 -1.33
CA GLY A 70 -15.21 3.53 -2.13
C GLY A 70 -15.00 2.07 -2.58
N ILE A 71 -13.79 1.53 -2.47
CA ILE A 71 -13.47 0.11 -2.68
C ILE A 71 -14.26 -0.79 -1.70
N GLU A 72 -14.61 -0.30 -0.52
CA GLU A 72 -15.47 -1.01 0.44
C GLU A 72 -16.84 -1.37 -0.13
N ALA A 73 -17.36 -0.62 -1.11
CA ALA A 73 -18.61 -0.95 -1.78
C ALA A 73 -18.52 -2.25 -2.61
N MET A 74 -17.31 -2.76 -2.89
CA MET A 74 -17.14 -4.05 -3.57
C MET A 74 -17.60 -5.24 -2.72
N LYS A 75 -17.55 -5.14 -1.38
CA LYS A 75 -18.03 -6.22 -0.50
C LYS A 75 -19.54 -6.44 -0.63
N ASP A 76 -20.27 -5.35 -0.87
CA ASP A 76 -21.73 -5.30 -1.00
C ASP A 76 -22.16 -5.23 -2.47
N SER A 77 -21.25 -5.56 -3.40
CA SER A 77 -21.55 -5.54 -4.83
C SER A 77 -22.70 -6.49 -5.15
N LYS A 78 -23.63 -6.03 -6.00
CA LYS A 78 -24.70 -6.87 -6.55
C LYS A 78 -24.19 -7.88 -7.58
N ASP A 79 -22.95 -7.71 -8.04
CA ASP A 79 -22.27 -8.61 -8.97
C ASP A 79 -21.65 -9.80 -8.21
N GLU A 80 -22.08 -11.02 -8.56
CA GLU A 80 -21.58 -12.26 -7.95
C GLU A 80 -20.10 -12.50 -8.23
N GLU A 81 -19.60 -12.11 -9.40
CA GLU A 81 -18.19 -12.29 -9.75
C GLU A 81 -17.31 -11.39 -8.88
N GLN A 82 -17.72 -10.14 -8.67
CA GLN A 82 -17.02 -9.20 -7.79
C GLN A 82 -16.99 -9.69 -6.34
N ARG A 83 -18.11 -10.22 -5.82
CA ARG A 83 -18.14 -10.79 -4.47
C ARG A 83 -17.23 -12.00 -4.32
N LYS A 84 -17.18 -12.89 -5.33
CA LYS A 84 -16.26 -14.04 -5.33
C LYS A 84 -14.80 -13.59 -5.35
N LYS A 85 -14.46 -12.59 -6.15
CA LYS A 85 -13.12 -11.98 -6.17
C LYS A 85 -12.75 -11.36 -4.82
N HIS A 86 -13.66 -10.60 -4.22
CA HIS A 86 -13.47 -10.05 -2.88
C HIS A 86 -13.21 -11.14 -1.84
N ALA A 87 -14.03 -12.19 -1.78
CA ALA A 87 -13.88 -13.28 -0.81
C ALA A 87 -12.57 -14.08 -0.97
N ILE A 88 -11.98 -14.11 -2.17
CA ILE A 88 -10.66 -14.67 -2.42
C ILE A 88 -9.57 -13.74 -1.88
N ARG A 89 -9.68 -12.44 -2.18
CA ARG A 89 -8.71 -11.41 -1.81
C ARG A 89 -8.69 -11.13 -0.31
N ASP A 90 -9.85 -11.09 0.36
CA ASP A 90 -10.01 -10.89 1.81
C ASP A 90 -9.13 -11.83 2.64
N LYS A 91 -8.93 -13.06 2.17
CA LYS A 91 -8.08 -14.07 2.84
C LYS A 91 -6.57 -13.84 2.64
N LEU A 92 -6.20 -12.89 1.79
CA LEU A 92 -4.83 -12.61 1.37
C LEU A 92 -4.37 -11.23 1.82
N MET A 93 -5.27 -10.36 2.27
CA MET A 93 -4.95 -9.00 2.70
C MET A 93 -4.48 -8.97 4.16
N GLY A 94 -3.72 -7.92 4.50
CA GLY A 94 -3.30 -7.66 5.88
C GLY A 94 -4.38 -7.00 6.73
N SER A 95 -5.43 -6.48 6.10
CA SER A 95 -6.58 -5.84 6.76
C SER A 95 -7.46 -6.86 7.52
N PRO A 96 -8.25 -6.38 8.50
CA PRO A 96 -9.22 -7.23 9.17
C PRO A 96 -10.22 -7.84 8.17
N PRO A 97 -10.84 -8.99 8.49
CA PRO A 97 -11.81 -9.62 7.60
C PRO A 97 -12.97 -8.67 7.23
N GLY A 98 -13.32 -8.64 5.95
CA GLY A 98 -14.42 -7.84 5.41
C GLY A 98 -14.04 -6.44 4.95
N TRP A 99 -12.76 -6.08 5.00
CA TRP A 99 -12.23 -4.89 4.35
C TRP A 99 -11.84 -5.20 2.90
N ALA A 100 -12.09 -4.25 2.00
CA ALA A 100 -11.73 -4.38 0.60
C ALA A 100 -10.35 -3.76 0.27
N MET A 101 -9.77 -3.02 1.22
CA MET A 101 -8.42 -2.45 1.13
C MET A 101 -7.36 -3.39 1.72
N ASP A 102 -6.12 -3.30 1.23
CA ASP A 102 -5.01 -4.14 1.70
C ASP A 102 -4.63 -3.89 3.17
N CYS A 103 -4.81 -2.64 3.63
CA CYS A 103 -4.67 -2.21 5.03
C CYS A 103 -5.90 -1.38 5.43
N SER A 104 -6.41 -1.60 6.64
CA SER A 104 -7.48 -0.76 7.19
C SER A 104 -6.94 0.62 7.59
N PRO A 105 -7.82 1.65 7.66
CA PRO A 105 -7.44 2.99 8.12
C PRO A 105 -6.72 2.99 9.47
N GLU A 106 -7.14 2.12 10.39
CA GLU A 106 -6.59 2.02 11.76
C GLU A 106 -5.19 1.40 11.78
N GLN A 107 -4.87 0.50 10.85
CA GLN A 107 -3.55 -0.13 10.77
C GLN A 107 -2.44 0.86 10.40
N TYR A 108 -2.77 1.99 9.79
CA TYR A 108 -1.78 3.06 9.55
C TYR A 108 -1.31 3.72 10.85
N GLU A 109 -2.10 3.68 11.93
CA GLU A 109 -1.68 4.22 13.24
C GLU A 109 -0.55 3.39 13.88
N GLU A 110 -0.43 2.12 13.50
CA GLU A 110 0.64 1.24 14.01
C GLU A 110 2.03 1.76 13.62
N TRP A 111 2.13 2.53 12.53
CA TRP A 111 3.39 3.13 12.07
C TRP A 111 3.97 4.12 13.08
N LYS A 112 3.15 4.67 13.98
CA LYS A 112 3.63 5.47 15.11
C LYS A 112 4.61 4.70 15.99
N SER A 113 4.39 3.39 16.16
CA SER A 113 5.30 2.53 16.92
C SER A 113 6.59 2.18 16.15
N TRP A 114 6.63 2.46 14.84
CA TRP A 114 7.77 2.14 13.97
C TRP A 114 8.71 3.33 13.78
N CYS A 115 8.38 4.53 14.25
CA CYS A 115 9.29 5.68 14.20
C CYS A 115 9.86 6.01 15.59
N ALA A 116 11.14 6.39 15.63
CA ALA A 116 11.78 6.88 16.84
C ALA A 116 11.54 8.38 17.08
N GLY A 117 11.08 9.10 16.05
CA GLY A 117 10.82 10.54 16.09
C GLY A 117 9.33 10.87 16.17
N GLU A 118 8.99 12.07 15.71
CA GLU A 118 7.62 12.54 15.57
C GLU A 118 6.88 11.76 14.48
N PHE A 119 5.64 11.34 14.77
CA PHE A 119 4.71 10.77 13.80
C PHE A 119 3.57 11.73 13.53
N ILE A 120 3.39 12.10 12.27
CA ILE A 120 2.23 12.87 11.81
C ILE A 120 1.51 12.07 10.74
N MET A 121 0.21 11.86 10.93
CA MET A 121 -0.67 11.30 9.91
C MET A 121 -1.64 12.37 9.42
N LYS A 122 -1.77 12.52 8.10
CA LYS A 122 -2.74 13.43 7.46
C LYS A 122 -3.58 12.69 6.43
N ASP A 123 -4.89 12.87 6.54
CA ASP A 123 -5.85 12.42 5.53
C ASP A 123 -5.92 13.41 4.38
N ILE A 124 -5.75 12.91 3.18
CA ILE A 124 -5.78 13.70 1.95
C ILE A 124 -6.94 13.22 1.09
N ASN A 125 -7.80 14.16 0.69
CA ASN A 125 -8.93 13.91 -0.20
C ASN A 125 -8.46 13.70 -1.67
N ALA A 126 -7.72 12.63 -1.89
CA ALA A 126 -7.21 12.17 -3.17
C ALA A 126 -7.30 10.65 -3.27
N ASP A 127 -7.22 10.12 -4.48
CA ASP A 127 -6.95 8.69 -4.69
C ASP A 127 -5.44 8.41 -4.62
N HIS A 128 -5.06 7.14 -4.65
CA HIS A 128 -3.66 6.71 -4.56
C HIS A 128 -2.75 7.29 -5.65
N VAL A 129 -3.28 7.62 -6.84
CA VAL A 129 -2.50 8.20 -7.93
C VAL A 129 -2.44 9.73 -7.78
N GLY A 130 -3.60 10.35 -7.58
CA GLY A 130 -3.78 11.79 -7.49
C GLY A 130 -3.14 12.44 -6.26
N ILE A 131 -2.88 11.67 -5.19
CA ILE A 131 -2.23 12.21 -3.99
C ILE A 131 -0.84 12.80 -4.29
N LYS A 132 -0.13 12.28 -5.31
CA LYS A 132 1.23 12.72 -5.68
C LYS A 132 1.27 14.15 -6.24
N SER A 133 0.15 14.64 -6.76
CA SER A 133 -0.01 15.99 -7.30
C SER A 133 -1.03 16.81 -6.52
N ASN A 134 -1.56 16.28 -5.41
CA ASN A 134 -2.55 16.96 -4.61
C ASN A 134 -1.90 18.11 -3.83
N ARG A 135 -2.53 19.29 -3.86
CA ARG A 135 -1.97 20.49 -3.24
C ARG A 135 -1.82 20.36 -1.72
N ASP A 136 -2.82 19.83 -1.04
CA ASP A 136 -2.81 19.62 0.41
C ASP A 136 -1.72 18.63 0.84
N ALA A 137 -1.49 17.58 0.03
CA ALA A 137 -0.38 16.64 0.24
C ALA A 137 0.98 17.33 0.11
N LEU A 138 1.17 18.13 -0.94
CA LEU A 138 2.43 18.85 -1.18
C LEU A 138 2.69 19.91 -0.10
N ASP A 139 1.66 20.65 0.32
CA ASP A 139 1.77 21.64 1.39
C ASP A 139 2.10 20.96 2.73
N ALA A 140 1.48 19.81 3.04
CA ALA A 140 1.82 19.02 4.23
C ALA A 140 3.28 18.55 4.24
N ILE A 141 3.81 18.11 3.09
CA ILE A 141 5.23 17.74 2.96
C ILE A 141 6.12 18.96 3.21
N TRP A 142 5.79 20.09 2.61
CA TRP A 142 6.56 21.32 2.76
C TRP A 142 6.59 21.82 4.21
N GLU A 143 5.44 21.82 4.89
CA GLU A 143 5.34 22.15 6.31
C GLU A 143 6.22 21.24 7.17
N PHE A 144 6.12 19.92 6.97
CA PHE A 144 6.89 18.94 7.73
C PHE A 144 8.41 19.09 7.54
N LEU A 145 8.85 19.50 6.35
CA LEU A 145 10.26 19.70 6.03
C LEU A 145 10.79 21.07 6.42
N LYS A 146 9.91 22.06 6.68
CA LYS A 146 10.31 23.47 6.88
C LYS A 146 11.36 23.64 7.98
N ASP A 147 11.19 22.90 9.07
CA ASP A 147 12.05 22.97 10.26
C ASP A 147 13.17 21.91 10.25
N LYS A 148 13.20 21.05 9.22
CA LYS A 148 14.13 19.91 9.08
C LYS A 148 15.15 20.14 7.96
N LYS A 149 15.26 21.37 7.48
CA LYS A 149 16.22 21.74 6.43
C LYS A 149 17.63 21.51 6.94
N ALA A 150 18.45 20.87 6.11
CA ALA A 150 19.88 20.82 6.34
C ALA A 150 20.41 22.26 6.47
N PRO A 151 21.39 22.52 7.36
CA PRO A 151 22.04 23.82 7.41
C PRO A 151 22.63 24.15 6.03
N ASP A 152 22.59 25.43 5.66
CA ASP A 152 23.19 25.88 4.41
C ASP A 152 24.65 25.41 4.34
N PRO A 153 25.11 24.96 3.16
CA PRO A 153 26.50 24.54 3.00
C PRO A 153 27.41 25.72 3.40
N LYS A 154 28.41 25.43 4.22
CA LYS A 154 29.38 26.45 4.64
C LYS A 154 29.99 27.10 3.38
N PRO A 155 30.13 28.43 3.33
CA PRO A 155 30.86 29.10 2.26
C PRO A 155 32.24 28.46 2.12
N ARG A 156 32.65 28.21 0.87
CA ARG A 156 34.00 27.70 0.56
C ARG A 156 35.06 28.72 0.93
#